data_AF-A0A5E4HG08-F1
#
_entry.id   AF-A0A5E4HG08-F1
#
_cell.length_a   1.000
_cell.length_b   1.000
_cell.length_c   1.000
_cell.angle_alpha   90.00
_cell.angle_beta   90.00
_cell.angle_gamma   90.00
#
_symmetry.space_group_name_H-M   'P 1'
#
loop_
_entity.id
_entity.type
_entity.pdbx_description
1 polymer ?
#
loop_
_entity_poly.entity_id
_entity_poly.type
_entity_poly.pdbx_seq_one_letter_code
_entity_poly.pdbx_strand_id
1 'polypeptide(L)'
;MARKNPYIAALLSFFISGLGQFYVGDVMKGLVFIIFEFMTAFILVNVNYTAGGILNLFVGVWSIFDAYRSAQRKNLNEAPKTQVHPTAPKLKVY
;
A
#
# COMPACT_ATOMS: atom_id res chain seq x y z
N MET A 1 -8.29 -6.48 13.77
CA MET A 1 -7.13 -5.58 13.63
C MET A 1 -7.65 -4.22 13.19
N ALA A 2 -7.06 -3.13 13.66
CA ALA A 2 -7.57 -1.78 13.38
C ALA A 2 -7.41 -1.42 11.89
N ARG A 3 -8.42 -0.74 11.30
CA ARG A 3 -8.38 -0.21 9.92
C ARG A 3 -7.07 0.54 9.70
N LYS A 4 -6.31 0.16 8.66
CA LYS A 4 -5.06 0.85 8.31
C LYS A 4 -5.38 2.11 7.53
N ASN A 5 -4.77 3.25 7.88
CA ASN A 5 -5.08 4.49 7.19
C ASN A 5 -4.41 4.51 5.80
N PRO A 6 -5.17 4.55 4.68
CA PRO A 6 -4.60 4.55 3.32
C PRO A 6 -3.74 5.78 3.05
N TYR A 7 -4.07 6.92 3.67
CA TYR A 7 -3.32 8.16 3.52
C TYR A 7 -1.94 8.05 4.18
N ILE A 8 -1.82 7.33 5.29
CA ILE A 8 -0.52 7.07 5.94
C ILE A 8 0.32 6.13 5.07
N ALA A 9 -0.29 5.11 4.46
CA ALA A 9 0.42 4.22 3.53
C ALA A 9 0.94 4.99 2.29
N ALA A 10 0.12 5.87 1.72
CA ALA A 10 0.51 6.72 0.60
C ALA A 10 1.64 7.68 0.97
N LEU A 11 1.55 8.33 2.14
CA LEU A 11 2.58 9.23 2.63
C LEU A 11 3.90 8.48 2.90
N LEU A 12 3.85 7.26 3.43
CA LEU A 12 5.04 6.43 3.62
C LEU A 12 5.71 6.06 2.30
N SER A 13 4.92 5.69 1.28
CA SER A 13 5.44 5.43 -0.07
C SER A 13 5.99 6.68 -0.78
N PHE A 14 5.52 7.87 -0.40
CA PHE A 14 6.05 9.13 -0.93
C PHE A 14 7.47 9.41 -0.44
N PHE A 15 7.78 9.08 0.82
CA PHE A 15 9.14 9.25 1.36
C PHE A 15 10.10 8.17 0.87
N ILE A 16 9.66 6.91 0.86
CA ILE A 16 10.44 5.78 0.36
C ILE A 16 9.47 4.84 -0.35
N SER A 17 9.64 4.67 -1.66
CA SER A 17 8.79 3.80 -2.42
C SER A 17 9.02 2.33 -1.97
N GLY A 18 7.91 1.65 -1.68
CA GLY A 18 7.88 0.35 -1.00
C GLY A 18 7.49 0.39 0.49
N LEU A 19 7.79 1.46 1.25
CA LEU A 19 7.45 1.53 2.69
C LEU A 19 5.94 1.49 2.97
N GLY A 20 5.14 2.14 2.13
CA GLY A 20 3.68 2.11 2.28
C GLY A 20 3.10 0.70 2.16
N GLN A 21 3.72 -0.16 1.36
CA GLN A 21 3.30 -1.55 1.22
C GLN A 21 3.72 -2.41 2.42
N PHE A 22 4.88 -2.14 3.02
CA PHE A 22 5.25 -2.73 4.31
C PHE A 22 4.28 -2.34 5.43
N TYR A 23 3.84 -1.07 5.47
CA TYR A 23 2.83 -0.62 6.45
C TYR A 23 1.51 -1.37 6.31
N VAL A 24 1.06 -1.58 5.07
CA VAL A 24 -0.14 -2.38 4.76
C VAL A 24 0.10 -3.87 5.04
N GLY A 25 1.34 -4.32 5.20
CA GLY A 25 1.74 -5.71 5.41
C GLY A 25 1.76 -6.53 4.13
N ASP A 26 1.93 -5.87 2.98
CA ASP A 26 2.05 -6.47 1.66
C ASP A 26 3.53 -6.50 1.24
N VAL A 27 4.29 -7.37 1.91
CA VAL A 27 5.76 -7.46 1.80
C VAL A 27 6.21 -7.83 0.38
N MET A 28 5.45 -8.69 -0.31
CA MET A 28 5.77 -9.11 -1.67
C MET A 28 5.75 -7.92 -2.63
N LYS A 29 4.75 -7.06 -2.55
CA LYS A 29 4.72 -5.84 -3.37
C LYS A 29 5.82 -4.87 -2.96
N GLY A 30 6.04 -4.69 -1.65
CA GLY A 30 7.12 -3.84 -1.13
C GLY A 30 8.47 -4.19 -1.73
N LEU A 31 8.76 -5.49 -1.83
CA LEU A 31 9.99 -6.00 -2.43
C LEU A 31 10.07 -5.71 -3.94
N VAL A 32 8.96 -5.88 -4.68
CA VAL A 32 8.90 -5.55 -6.11
C VAL A 32 9.23 -4.08 -6.34
N PHE A 33 8.65 -3.17 -5.55
CA PHE A 33 8.93 -1.73 -5.69
C PHE A 33 10.36 -1.38 -5.34
N ILE A 34 10.95 -1.98 -4.29
CA ILE A 34 12.38 -1.80 -3.98
C ILE A 34 13.25 -2.23 -5.17
N ILE A 35 12.97 -3.38 -5.80
CA ILE A 35 13.75 -3.85 -6.96
C ILE A 35 13.63 -2.86 -8.13
N PHE A 36 12.43 -2.35 -8.41
CA PHE A 36 12.22 -1.33 -9.44
C PHE A 36 12.95 -0.01 -9.12
N GLU A 37 12.99 0.40 -7.85
CA GLU A 37 13.76 1.55 -7.38
C GLU A 37 15.24 1.37 -7.72
N PHE A 38 15.81 0.21 -7.39
CA PHE A 38 17.21 -0.11 -7.68
C PHE A 38 17.51 -0.15 -9.18
N MET A 39 16.63 -0.74 -9.98
CA MET A 39 16.80 -0.76 -11.44
C MET A 39 16.76 0.65 -12.05
N THR A 40 15.79 1.47 -11.65
CA THR A 40 15.66 2.84 -12.17
C THR A 40 16.82 3.73 -11.69
N ALA A 41 17.26 3.57 -10.45
CA ALA A 41 18.44 4.25 -9.93
C ALA A 41 19.73 3.83 -10.65
N PHE A 42 19.87 2.55 -10.99
CA PHE A 42 21.01 2.06 -11.78
C PHE A 42 21.06 2.73 -13.16
N ILE A 43 19.92 2.84 -13.84
CA ILE A 43 19.79 3.53 -15.13
C ILE A 43 20.12 5.01 -14.99
N LEU A 44 19.63 5.66 -13.93
CA LEU A 44 19.89 7.07 -13.63
C LEU A 44 21.40 7.34 -13.50
N VAL A 45 22.12 6.50 -12.74
CA VAL A 45 23.54 6.73 -12.46
C VAL A 45 24.46 6.25 -13.60
N ASN A 46 24.15 5.12 -14.25
CA ASN A 46 25.09 4.44 -15.15
C ASN A 46 24.76 4.56 -16.65
N VAL A 47 23.51 4.87 -17.01
CA VAL A 47 23.08 4.86 -18.42
C VAL A 47 22.73 6.27 -18.90
N ASN A 48 21.73 6.90 -18.27
CA ASN A 48 21.27 8.24 -18.65
C ASN A 48 20.52 8.89 -17.48
N TYR A 49 21.10 9.97 -16.94
CA TYR A 49 20.54 10.72 -15.81
C TYR A 49 19.12 11.24 -16.07
N THR A 50 18.84 11.75 -17.28
CA THR A 50 17.53 12.34 -17.59
C THR A 50 16.47 11.26 -17.70
N ALA A 51 16.75 10.19 -18.45
CA ALA A 51 15.80 9.09 -18.62
C ALA A 51 15.57 8.32 -17.31
N GLY A 52 16.63 8.05 -16.56
CA GLY A 52 16.54 7.39 -15.26
C GLY A 52 15.82 8.23 -14.21
N GLY A 53 16.04 9.56 -14.20
CA GLY A 53 15.33 10.50 -13.34
C GLY A 53 13.82 10.53 -13.60
N ILE A 54 13.43 10.59 -14.88
CA ILE A 54 12.01 10.55 -15.28
C ILE A 54 11.38 9.23 -14.87
N LEU A 55 12.03 8.10 -15.16
CA LEU A 55 11.51 6.76 -14.80
C LEU A 55 11.37 6.60 -13.29
N ASN A 56 12.35 7.04 -12.51
CA ASN A 56 12.31 6.95 -11.05
C ASN A 56 11.14 7.76 -10.47
N LEU A 57 10.91 8.99 -10.97
CA LEU A 57 9.73 9.79 -10.61
C LEU A 57 8.41 9.09 -10.95
N PHE A 58 8.30 8.52 -12.16
CA PHE A 58 7.10 7.78 -12.56
C PHE A 58 6.83 6.58 -11.66
N VAL A 59 7.85 5.78 -11.33
CA VAL A 59 7.74 4.64 -10.42
C VAL A 59 7.35 5.08 -9.01
N GLY A 60 7.94 6.17 -8.51
CA GLY A 60 7.59 6.75 -7.21
C GLY A 60 6.12 7.17 -7.13
N VAL A 61 5.62 7.88 -8.13
CA VAL A 61 4.20 8.27 -8.18
C VAL A 61 3.31 7.02 -8.24
N TRP A 62 3.66 6.04 -9.07
CA TRP A 62 2.92 4.79 -9.19
C TRP A 62 2.89 4.00 -7.88
N SER A 63 3.99 3.97 -7.12
CA SER A 63 4.07 3.25 -5.84
C SER A 63 3.16 3.85 -4.77
N ILE A 64 2.95 5.16 -4.79
CA ILE A 64 2.01 5.87 -3.90
C ILE A 64 0.58 5.43 -4.21
N PHE A 65 0.20 5.44 -5.49
CA PHE A 65 -1.13 5.00 -5.92
C PHE A 65 -1.38 3.53 -5.59
N ASP A 66 -0.39 2.66 -5.81
CA ASP A 66 -0.52 1.25 -5.48
C ASP A 66 -0.62 1.03 -3.97
N ALA A 67 0.20 1.69 -3.14
CA ALA A 67 0.13 1.59 -1.69
C ALA A 67 -1.22 2.05 -1.14
N TYR A 68 -1.78 3.14 -1.67
CA TYR A 68 -3.13 3.60 -1.33
C TYR A 68 -4.20 2.55 -1.68
N ARG A 69 -4.15 2.02 -2.91
CA ARG A 69 -5.10 0.97 -3.36
C ARG A 69 -4.93 -0.33 -2.58
N SER A 70 -3.70 -0.73 -2.26
CA SER A 70 -3.42 -1.90 -1.42
C SER A 70 -3.99 -1.73 -0.01
N ALA A 71 -3.84 -0.54 0.60
CA ALA A 71 -4.44 -0.24 1.89
C ALA A 71 -5.98 -0.31 1.84
N GLN A 72 -6.60 0.27 0.81
CA GLN A 72 -8.04 0.17 0.62
C GLN A 72 -8.51 -1.28 0.43
N ARG A 73 -7.83 -2.07 -0.41
CA ARG A 73 -8.17 -3.48 -0.65
C ARG A 73 -8.10 -4.30 0.63
N LYS A 74 -7.08 -4.11 1.46
CA LYS A 74 -6.99 -4.80 2.75
C LYS A 74 -8.07 -4.35 3.71
N ASN A 75 -8.34 -3.05 3.82
CA ASN A 75 -9.44 -2.54 4.64
C ASN A 75 -10.82 -3.03 4.17
N LEU A 76 -11.00 -3.24 2.86
CA LEU A 76 -12.23 -3.78 2.28
C LEU A 76 -12.36 -5.27 2.56
N ASN A 77 -11.27 -6.03 2.46
CA ASN A 77 -11.25 -7.45 2.78
C ASN A 77 -11.35 -7.72 4.30
N GLU A 78 -10.94 -6.75 5.12
CA GLU A 78 -11.10 -6.74 6.58
C GLU A 78 -12.41 -6.06 7.02
N ALA A 79 -13.16 -5.43 6.11
CA ALA A 79 -14.51 -4.97 6.38
C ALA A 79 -15.39 -6.22 6.54
N PRO A 80 -16.16 -6.34 7.63
CA PRO A 80 -16.54 -7.65 8.11
C PRO A 80 -17.58 -8.32 7.20
N LYS A 81 -17.48 -9.65 7.06
CA LYS A 81 -18.67 -10.55 7.05
C LYS A 81 -19.42 -10.49 8.40
N THR A 82 -19.62 -9.29 8.94
CA THR A 82 -20.13 -8.98 10.28
C THR A 82 -20.79 -7.59 10.29
N GLN A 83 -21.56 -7.30 9.23
CA GLN A 83 -22.80 -6.53 9.34
C GLN A 83 -24.02 -7.45 9.08
N VAL A 84 -23.89 -8.73 9.42
CA VAL A 84 -25.04 -9.55 9.82
C VAL A 84 -24.74 -10.03 11.23
N HIS A 85 -24.80 -9.12 12.18
CA HIS A 85 -25.15 -9.49 13.54
C HIS A 85 -26.65 -9.22 13.67
N PRO A 86 -27.53 -10.23 13.58
CA PRO A 86 -28.84 -10.09 14.18
C PRO A 86 -28.59 -10.08 15.69
N THR A 87 -28.32 -8.91 16.25
CA THR A 87 -28.58 -8.64 17.67
C THR A 87 -30.10 -8.64 17.82
N ALA A 88 -30.72 -9.82 17.80
CA ALA A 88 -31.95 -10.04 18.52
C ALA A 88 -31.53 -10.58 19.90
N PRO A 89 -31.73 -9.81 20.99
CA PRO A 89 -31.29 -10.20 22.32
C PRO A 89 -31.94 -11.51 22.75
N LYS A 90 -31.15 -12.44 23.31
CA LYS A 90 -31.66 -13.63 23.98
C LYS A 90 -32.35 -13.23 25.30
N LEU A 91 -33.66 -13.52 25.36
CA LEU A 91 -34.52 -13.89 26.51
C LEU A 91 -34.80 -12.90 27.68
N LYS A 92 -36.10 -12.66 27.91
CA LYS A 92 -36.79 -12.67 29.22
C LYS A 92 -38.13 -13.41 29.01
N VAL A 93 -38.29 -14.66 29.46
CA VAL A 93 -38.97 -15.08 30.71
C VAL A 93 -40.32 -14.37 30.92
N TYR A 94 -41.42 -15.06 30.60
CA TYR A 94 -42.55 -15.40 31.49
C TYR A 94 -43.17 -16.71 31.00
#